data_AF-A0A7R9Y7L0-F1
#
_entry.id   AF-A0A7R9Y7L0-F1
#
_cell.length_a   1.000
_cell.length_b   1.000
_cell.length_c   1.000
_cell.angle_alpha   90.00
_cell.angle_beta   90.00
_cell.angle_gamma   90.00
#
_symmetry.space_group_name_H-M   'P 1'
#
loop_
_entity.id
_entity.type
_entity.pdbx_description
1 polymer ?
#
loop_
_entity_poly.entity_id
_entity_poly.type
_entity_poly.pdbx_seq_one_letter_code
_entity_poly.pdbx_strand_id
1 'polypeptide(L)'
;FMPLVDQGVSLCLERQDIEKAQTVLCHSGLPTLDPVRLRDLVDGITVEVQAEPGKRRPLYGRVVPRGKWEELIRDLLPSDMLSAADLKVALSFLSNLYGLLAQGEDVDIVYRFGLGYDLALCGLMTLGGGSKSLKLAELISACKDPRLRKVRPRVFERVFRGILTSLAAFTSGDRRDILFENEGERIVAVAGKCSSQILEGQDGADMETMKDFYNNAGGADLMNWLELLDLSKWIPAVALALSKTEGRHRPER
;
A
#
# COMPACT_ATOMS: atom_id res chain seq x y z
N PHE A 1 -7.85 -7.56 -17.75
CA PHE A 1 -8.96 -6.57 -17.74
C PHE A 1 -10.17 -7.24 -17.16
N MET A 2 -10.43 -6.99 -15.88
CA MET A 2 -11.58 -7.57 -15.17
C MET A 2 -12.51 -6.40 -14.84
N PRO A 3 -13.63 -6.22 -15.55
CA PRO A 3 -14.63 -5.25 -15.13
C PRO A 3 -15.31 -5.82 -13.89
N LEU A 4 -15.15 -5.15 -12.76
CA LEU A 4 -15.83 -5.51 -11.51
C LEU A 4 -17.23 -4.91 -11.55
N VAL A 5 -18.25 -5.76 -11.45
CA VAL A 5 -19.66 -5.41 -11.63
C VAL A 5 -20.40 -5.33 -10.27
N ASP A 6 -21.18 -4.27 -10.15
CA ASP A 6 -22.35 -3.95 -9.29
C ASP A 6 -22.38 -4.14 -7.77
N GLN A 7 -21.45 -4.84 -7.09
CA GLN A 7 -21.55 -5.00 -5.60
C GLN A 7 -20.28 -4.70 -4.79
N GLY A 8 -19.22 -4.22 -5.44
CA GLY A 8 -17.96 -3.78 -4.84
C GLY A 8 -17.31 -2.69 -5.69
N VAL A 9 -16.43 -1.88 -5.10
CA VAL A 9 -15.75 -0.79 -5.82
C VAL A 9 -15.04 -1.36 -7.04
N SER A 10 -15.47 -0.89 -8.22
CA SER A 10 -14.81 -1.16 -9.48
C SER A 10 -13.59 -0.25 -9.57
N LEU A 11 -12.42 -0.80 -9.22
CA LEU A 11 -11.13 -0.24 -9.58
C LEU A 11 -10.85 -0.67 -11.02
N CYS A 12 -11.31 0.13 -11.98
CA CYS A 12 -11.06 -0.10 -13.40
C CYS A 12 -9.63 0.34 -13.73
N LEU A 13 -8.68 -0.59 -13.69
CA LEU A 13 -7.35 -0.38 -14.25
C LEU A 13 -7.43 -0.46 -15.78
N GLU A 14 -7.28 0.69 -16.45
CA GLU A 14 -7.12 0.73 -17.90
C GLU A 14 -5.72 0.28 -18.30
N ARG A 15 -5.55 -0.04 -19.59
CA ARG A 15 -4.25 -0.49 -20.12
C ARG A 15 -3.17 0.56 -19.89
N GLN A 16 -3.53 1.83 -20.05
CA GLN A 16 -2.63 2.96 -19.86
C GLN A 16 -2.16 3.08 -18.41
N ASP A 17 -3.00 2.69 -17.44
CA ASP A 17 -2.67 2.73 -16.01
C ASP A 17 -1.67 1.64 -15.65
N ILE A 18 -1.86 0.45 -16.24
CA ILE A 18 -0.90 -0.66 -16.14
C ILE A 18 0.43 -0.24 -16.77
N GLU A 19 0.43 0.41 -17.93
CA GLU A 19 1.66 0.86 -18.60
C GLU A 19 2.40 1.93 -17.78
N LYS A 20 1.69 2.88 -17.14
CA LYS A 20 2.30 3.85 -16.20
C LYS A 20 2.84 3.15 -14.95
N ALA A 21 2.08 2.24 -14.36
CA ALA A 21 2.52 1.44 -13.22
C ALA A 21 3.78 0.67 -13.58
N GLN A 22 3.84 0.07 -14.77
CA GLN A 22 5.02 -0.61 -15.29
C GLN A 22 6.21 0.31 -15.43
N THR A 23 6.03 1.52 -15.95
CA THR A 23 7.13 2.49 -16.00
C THR A 23 7.68 2.72 -14.59
N VAL A 24 6.83 3.00 -13.60
CA VAL A 24 7.29 3.20 -12.21
C VAL A 24 7.95 1.93 -11.64
N LEU A 25 7.37 0.76 -11.86
CA LEU A 25 7.82 -0.51 -11.28
C LEU A 25 9.10 -1.04 -11.95
N CYS A 26 9.18 -1.07 -13.27
CA CYS A 26 10.37 -1.52 -14.00
C CYS A 26 11.61 -0.65 -13.71
N HIS A 27 11.38 0.60 -13.32
CA HIS A 27 12.41 1.59 -13.07
C HIS A 27 12.71 1.80 -11.59
N SER A 28 11.90 1.25 -10.70
CA SER A 28 12.18 1.24 -9.27
C SER A 28 12.78 -0.10 -8.87
N GLY A 29 13.67 -0.09 -7.87
CA GLY A 29 14.08 -1.34 -7.23
C GLY A 29 12.92 -2.05 -6.52
N LEU A 30 11.77 -1.39 -6.38
CA LEU A 30 10.63 -1.80 -5.55
C LEU A 30 10.10 -3.21 -5.85
N PRO A 31 9.88 -3.64 -7.11
CA PRO A 31 9.36 -4.99 -7.35
C PRO A 31 10.33 -6.09 -6.90
N THR A 32 11.64 -5.79 -6.83
CA THR A 32 12.65 -6.76 -6.40
C THR A 32 12.77 -6.88 -4.88
N LEU A 33 12.18 -5.94 -4.15
CA LEU A 33 12.20 -5.95 -2.69
C LEU A 33 11.06 -6.83 -2.17
N ASP A 34 11.40 -7.80 -1.34
CA ASP A 34 10.41 -8.60 -0.63
C ASP A 34 9.68 -7.76 0.45
N PRO A 35 8.50 -8.22 0.92
CA PRO A 35 7.72 -7.53 1.93
C PRO A 35 8.45 -7.22 3.24
N VAL A 36 9.41 -8.06 3.66
CA VAL A 36 10.17 -7.85 4.90
C VAL A 36 11.14 -6.68 4.70
N ARG A 37 11.87 -6.64 3.59
CA ARG A 37 12.76 -5.53 3.26
C ARG A 37 12.02 -4.21 3.14
N LEU A 38 10.83 -4.20 2.53
CA LEU A 38 10.02 -2.98 2.43
C LEU A 38 9.60 -2.47 3.80
N ARG A 39 9.22 -3.39 4.70
CA ARG A 39 8.94 -3.05 6.09
C ARG A 39 10.17 -2.46 6.78
N ASP A 40 11.34 -3.09 6.64
CA ASP A 40 12.57 -2.60 7.26
C ASP A 40 12.93 -1.18 6.78
N LEU A 41 12.72 -0.88 5.49
CA LEU A 41 12.92 0.46 4.94
C LEU A 41 11.97 1.48 5.56
N VAL A 42 10.67 1.15 5.69
CA VAL A 42 9.69 2.04 6.34
C VAL A 42 10.05 2.21 7.82
N ASP A 43 10.40 1.13 8.51
CA ASP A 43 10.81 1.16 9.92
C ASP A 43 12.02 2.09 10.12
N GLY A 44 13.00 2.07 9.20
CA GLY A 44 14.19 2.92 9.24
C GLY A 44 13.94 4.41 9.06
N ILE A 45 12.81 4.79 8.43
CA ILE A 45 12.41 6.19 8.24
C ILE A 45 11.26 6.65 9.16
N THR A 46 10.79 5.75 10.03
CA THR A 46 9.67 6.02 10.94
C THR A 46 10.15 6.71 12.20
N VAL A 47 9.36 7.68 12.67
CA VAL A 47 9.59 8.41 13.92
C VAL A 47 8.47 8.07 14.91
N GLU A 48 8.85 7.83 16.16
CA GLU A 48 7.89 7.73 17.26
C GLU A 48 7.44 9.12 17.71
N VAL A 49 6.13 9.31 17.72
CA VAL A 49 5.46 10.50 18.21
C VAL A 49 5.07 10.26 19.66
N GLN A 50 5.89 10.78 20.56
CA GLN A 50 5.44 11.00 21.93
C GLN A 50 4.35 12.04 21.89
N ALA A 51 3.38 11.89 22.78
CA ALA A 51 2.28 12.81 22.74
C ALA A 51 2.13 13.64 23.99
N GLU A 52 1.80 14.89 23.68
CA GLU A 52 1.66 15.95 24.64
C GLU A 52 0.30 15.84 25.33
N PRO A 53 0.21 16.27 26.59
CA PRO A 53 -1.06 16.37 27.30
C PRO A 53 -2.08 17.19 26.50
N GLY A 54 -3.27 16.63 26.27
CA GLY A 54 -4.38 17.33 25.60
C GLY A 54 -4.31 17.44 24.08
N LYS A 55 -3.26 16.94 23.41
CA LYS A 55 -3.17 16.93 21.93
C LYS A 55 -3.62 15.59 21.33
N ARG A 56 -4.26 15.66 20.15
CA ARG A 56 -4.58 14.47 19.34
C ARG A 56 -3.30 13.74 18.93
N ARG A 57 -3.34 12.41 18.98
CA ARG A 57 -2.19 11.53 18.69
C ARG A 57 -2.45 10.75 17.39
N PRO A 58 -1.40 10.43 16.60
CA PRO A 58 -1.51 9.37 15.60
C PRO A 58 -1.94 8.06 16.27
N LEU A 59 -2.75 7.25 15.58
CA LEU A 59 -3.32 6.00 16.12
C LEU A 59 -2.26 5.03 16.68
N TYR A 60 -1.05 5.00 16.09
CA TYR A 60 0.07 4.16 16.52
C TYR A 60 1.21 4.90 17.20
N GLY A 61 1.15 6.23 17.28
CA GLY A 61 2.30 7.03 17.68
C GLY A 61 3.53 6.80 16.79
N ARG A 62 3.37 6.26 15.57
CA ARG A 62 4.43 6.06 14.58
C ARG A 62 4.04 6.73 13.28
N VAL A 63 4.93 7.55 12.75
CA VAL A 63 4.69 8.34 11.53
C VAL A 63 5.93 8.35 10.64
N VAL A 64 5.71 8.58 9.36
CA VAL A 64 6.76 8.80 8.37
C VAL A 64 6.71 10.27 7.95
N PRO A 65 7.71 11.08 8.31
CA PRO A 65 7.80 12.46 7.86
C PRO A 65 7.99 12.54 6.33
N ARG A 66 7.37 13.54 5.70
CA ARG A 66 7.45 13.73 4.24
C ARG A 66 8.88 13.81 3.71
N GLY A 67 9.76 14.54 4.39
CA GLY A 67 11.17 14.66 3.97
C GLY A 67 11.88 13.30 3.95
N LYS A 68 11.60 12.45 4.95
CA LYS A 68 12.16 11.09 5.04
C LYS A 68 11.60 10.13 3.98
N TRP A 69 10.33 10.28 3.63
CA TRP A 69 9.72 9.58 2.51
C TRP A 69 10.37 9.97 1.17
N GLU A 70 10.57 11.26 0.94
CA GLU A 70 11.21 11.77 -0.29
C GLU A 70 12.69 11.35 -0.41
N GLU A 71 13.42 11.32 0.72
CA GLU A 71 14.77 10.74 0.80
C GLU A 71 14.76 9.26 0.39
N LEU A 72 13.90 8.44 1.03
CA LEU A 72 13.79 7.01 0.73
C LEU A 72 13.47 6.75 -0.75
N ILE A 73 12.54 7.51 -1.34
CA ILE A 73 12.20 7.32 -2.76
C ILE A 73 13.40 7.57 -3.67
N ARG A 74 14.19 8.62 -3.39
CA ARG A 74 15.38 8.93 -4.20
C ARG A 74 16.40 7.80 -4.13
N ASP A 75 16.55 7.18 -2.97
CA ASP A 75 17.46 6.05 -2.78
C ASP A 75 16.97 4.77 -3.49
N LEU A 76 15.66 4.60 -3.63
CA LEU A 76 15.03 3.45 -4.29
C LEU A 76 15.00 3.54 -5.83
N LEU A 77 15.25 4.73 -6.39
CA LEU A 77 15.25 4.97 -7.83
C LEU A 77 16.69 5.13 -8.34
N PRO A 78 17.23 4.14 -9.07
CA PRO A 78 18.59 4.19 -9.61
C PRO A 78 18.71 5.29 -10.67
N SER A 79 19.19 6.47 -10.26
CA SER A 79 19.32 7.65 -11.13
C SER A 79 20.22 7.45 -12.35
N ASP A 80 21.10 6.44 -12.32
CA ASP A 80 22.04 6.07 -13.38
C ASP A 80 21.42 5.15 -14.45
N MET A 81 20.31 4.47 -14.15
CA MET A 81 19.65 3.53 -15.07
C MET A 81 18.44 4.13 -15.80
N LEU A 82 18.08 5.39 -15.52
CA LEU A 82 16.86 6.01 -15.99
C LEU A 82 17.10 7.21 -16.90
N SER A 83 16.22 7.40 -17.88
CA SER A 83 16.15 8.67 -18.59
C SER A 83 15.65 9.76 -17.62
N ALA A 84 16.04 11.02 -17.87
CA ALA A 84 15.58 12.15 -17.05
C ALA A 84 14.05 12.28 -17.04
N ALA A 85 13.37 11.86 -18.12
CA ALA A 85 11.92 11.87 -18.22
C ALA A 85 11.28 10.79 -17.32
N ASP A 86 11.80 9.56 -17.36
CA ASP A 86 11.25 8.45 -16.59
C ASP A 86 11.49 8.62 -15.09
N LEU A 87 12.68 9.10 -14.72
CA LEU A 87 12.99 9.43 -13.33
C LEU A 87 12.02 10.49 -12.78
N LYS A 88 11.70 11.51 -13.59
CA LYS A 88 10.75 12.55 -13.21
C LYS A 88 9.33 11.98 -13.01
N VAL A 89 8.89 11.07 -13.87
CA VAL A 89 7.58 10.41 -13.75
C VAL A 89 7.52 9.56 -12.49
N ALA A 90 8.54 8.72 -12.23
CA ALA A 90 8.59 7.87 -11.05
C ALA A 90 8.64 8.68 -9.75
N LEU A 91 9.48 9.73 -9.68
CA LEU A 91 9.54 10.64 -8.54
C LEU A 91 8.22 11.37 -8.31
N SER A 92 7.59 11.86 -9.38
CA SER A 92 6.29 12.54 -9.30
C SER A 92 5.23 11.61 -8.73
N PHE A 93 5.12 10.39 -9.27
CA PHE A 93 4.16 9.39 -8.80
C PHE A 93 4.35 9.05 -7.32
N LEU A 94 5.56 8.67 -6.91
CA LEU A 94 5.83 8.23 -5.54
C LEU A 94 5.72 9.38 -4.52
N SER A 95 6.05 10.61 -4.93
CA SER A 95 5.82 11.81 -4.11
C SER A 95 4.34 12.12 -3.98
N ASN A 96 3.56 11.96 -5.06
CA ASN A 96 2.12 12.16 -5.04
C ASN A 96 1.41 11.09 -4.18
N LEU A 97 1.90 9.85 -4.19
CA LEU A 97 1.35 8.76 -3.38
C LEU A 97 1.34 9.10 -1.88
N TYR A 98 2.36 9.78 -1.36
CA TYR A 98 2.36 10.28 0.01
C TYR A 98 1.17 11.20 0.29
N GLY A 99 0.94 12.16 -0.61
CA GLY A 99 -0.17 13.10 -0.52
C GLY A 99 -1.52 12.39 -0.56
N LEU A 100 -1.68 11.42 -1.46
CA LEU A 100 -2.89 10.59 -1.57
C LEU A 100 -3.17 9.80 -0.29
N LEU A 101 -2.14 9.14 0.26
CA LEU A 101 -2.27 8.34 1.48
C LEU A 101 -2.55 9.19 2.71
N ALA A 102 -2.04 10.43 2.74
CA ALA A 102 -2.29 11.38 3.81
C ALA A 102 -3.72 11.93 3.79
N GLN A 103 -4.48 11.74 2.71
CA GLN A 103 -5.88 12.17 2.68
C GLN A 103 -6.76 11.27 3.55
N GLY A 104 -7.72 11.91 4.22
CA GLY A 104 -8.55 11.23 5.23
C GLY A 104 -7.82 11.00 6.55
N GLU A 105 -6.58 11.48 6.69
CA GLU A 105 -5.97 11.71 8.00
C GLU A 105 -6.37 13.06 8.57
N ASP A 106 -6.24 13.19 9.89
CA ASP A 106 -6.34 14.48 10.56
C ASP A 106 -5.20 15.38 10.04
N VAL A 107 -5.58 16.51 9.42
CA VAL A 107 -4.63 17.45 8.79
C VAL A 107 -3.61 17.96 9.82
N ASP A 108 -4.02 18.18 11.07
CA ASP A 108 -3.09 18.59 12.12
C ASP A 108 -2.07 17.49 12.42
N ILE A 109 -2.48 16.23 12.36
CA ILE A 109 -1.56 15.09 12.58
C ILE A 109 -0.57 15.00 11.42
N VAL A 110 -1.03 15.05 10.18
CA VAL A 110 -0.16 14.96 9.00
C VAL A 110 0.83 16.12 8.94
N TYR A 111 0.34 17.34 9.16
CA TYR A 111 1.18 18.54 9.07
C TYR A 111 2.24 18.57 10.17
N ARG A 112 1.88 18.16 11.40
CA ARG A 112 2.81 18.21 12.55
C ARG A 112 3.76 17.03 12.61
N PHE A 113 3.30 15.85 12.21
CA PHE A 113 4.02 14.60 12.48
C PHE A 113 4.37 13.83 11.21
N GLY A 114 3.46 13.77 10.24
CA GLY A 114 3.65 13.06 8.98
C GLY A 114 2.59 11.98 8.75
N LEU A 115 2.83 11.14 7.75
CA LEU A 115 1.92 10.07 7.34
C LEU A 115 1.93 8.94 8.37
N GLY A 116 0.77 8.37 8.69
CA GLY A 116 0.71 7.19 9.56
C GLY A 116 1.55 6.03 9.02
N TYR A 117 2.30 5.37 9.91
CA TYR A 117 3.15 4.23 9.57
C TYR A 117 2.44 3.15 8.74
N ASP A 118 1.21 2.81 9.14
CA ASP A 118 0.36 1.83 8.49
C ASP A 118 0.08 2.18 7.02
N LEU A 119 -0.18 3.46 6.74
CA LEU A 119 -0.48 3.96 5.41
C LEU A 119 0.77 4.01 4.53
N ALA A 120 1.90 4.48 5.09
CA ALA A 120 3.18 4.50 4.38
C ALA A 120 3.60 3.08 3.96
N LEU A 121 3.43 2.11 4.87
CA LEU A 121 3.70 0.70 4.59
C LEU A 121 2.77 0.15 3.51
N CYS A 122 1.46 0.45 3.55
CA CYS A 122 0.52 0.06 2.49
C CYS A 122 0.95 0.59 1.11
N GLY A 123 1.40 1.85 1.06
CA GLY A 123 1.93 2.49 -0.14
C GLY A 123 3.04 1.67 -0.79
N LEU A 124 4.13 1.44 -0.04
CA LEU A 124 5.28 0.71 -0.58
C LEU A 124 5.00 -0.77 -0.81
N MET A 125 4.20 -1.41 0.05
CA MET A 125 3.86 -2.83 -0.07
C MET A 125 3.07 -3.13 -1.35
N THR A 126 2.24 -2.18 -1.79
CA THR A 126 1.50 -2.28 -3.07
C THR A 126 2.46 -2.31 -4.26
N LEU A 127 3.59 -1.59 -4.17
CA LEU A 127 4.63 -1.49 -5.21
C LEU A 127 5.71 -2.59 -5.11
N GLY A 128 5.74 -3.30 -4.00
CA GLY A 128 6.74 -4.31 -3.66
C GLY A 128 6.65 -5.62 -4.42
N GLY A 129 7.69 -6.44 -4.32
CA GLY A 129 7.63 -7.84 -4.73
C GLY A 129 6.86 -8.72 -3.76
N GLY A 130 6.74 -10.01 -4.09
CA GLY A 130 6.13 -11.03 -3.24
C GLY A 130 4.63 -11.25 -3.47
N SER A 131 4.13 -12.35 -2.92
CA SER A 131 2.74 -12.77 -3.09
C SER A 131 1.78 -11.92 -2.24
N LYS A 132 0.51 -11.86 -2.67
CA LYS A 132 -0.60 -11.27 -1.90
C LYS A 132 -0.57 -11.69 -0.42
N SER A 133 -0.45 -13.00 -0.17
CA SER A 133 -0.48 -13.55 1.20
C SER A 133 0.71 -13.08 2.05
N LEU A 134 1.91 -12.94 1.46
CA LEU A 134 3.10 -12.49 2.18
C LEU A 134 2.99 -11.00 2.53
N LYS A 135 2.57 -10.17 1.57
CA LYS A 135 2.35 -8.74 1.77
C LYS A 135 1.34 -8.46 2.87
N LEU A 136 0.21 -9.18 2.84
CA LEU A 136 -0.83 -9.06 3.87
C LEU A 136 -0.37 -9.54 5.24
N ALA A 137 0.40 -10.64 5.30
CA ALA A 137 0.96 -11.12 6.56
C ALA A 137 1.88 -10.06 7.19
N GLU A 138 2.75 -9.43 6.40
CA GLU A 138 3.64 -8.37 6.90
C GLU A 138 2.88 -7.11 7.32
N LEU A 139 1.91 -6.65 6.52
CA LEU A 139 1.07 -5.51 6.86
C LEU A 139 0.31 -5.73 8.18
N ILE A 140 -0.34 -6.89 8.32
CA ILE A 140 -1.08 -7.24 9.53
C ILE A 140 -0.14 -7.36 10.72
N SER A 141 1.00 -8.05 10.55
CA SER A 141 2.01 -8.22 11.61
C SER A 141 2.53 -6.88 12.12
N ALA A 142 2.88 -5.97 11.21
CA ALA A 142 3.40 -4.64 11.52
C ALA A 142 2.37 -3.73 12.19
N CYS A 143 1.07 -3.96 11.95
CA CYS A 143 -0.02 -3.17 12.51
C CYS A 143 -0.66 -3.77 13.77
N LYS A 144 -0.15 -4.89 14.30
CA LYS A 144 -0.73 -5.50 15.51
C LYS A 144 -0.58 -4.56 16.70
N ASP A 145 -1.66 -4.44 17.47
CA ASP A 145 -1.58 -3.87 18.80
C ASP A 145 -0.82 -4.86 19.72
N PRO A 146 0.25 -4.45 20.41
CA PRO A 146 1.04 -5.37 21.24
C PRO A 146 0.25 -6.03 22.37
N ARG A 147 -0.81 -5.38 22.87
CA ARG A 147 -1.65 -5.88 23.96
C ARG A 147 -2.69 -6.87 23.45
N LEU A 148 -3.32 -6.56 22.31
CA LEU A 148 -4.36 -7.42 21.73
C LEU A 148 -3.79 -8.54 20.87
N ARG A 149 -2.53 -8.42 20.42
CA ARG A 149 -1.89 -9.27 19.39
C ARG A 149 -2.67 -9.37 18.08
N LYS A 150 -3.61 -8.44 17.89
CA LYS A 150 -4.53 -8.29 16.76
C LYS A 150 -4.48 -6.85 16.27
N VAL A 151 -4.88 -6.64 15.02
CA VAL A 151 -5.04 -5.30 14.45
C VAL A 151 -6.41 -4.77 14.86
N ARG A 152 -6.45 -3.56 15.40
CA ARG A 152 -7.70 -2.91 15.84
C ARG A 152 -8.58 -2.53 14.65
N PRO A 153 -9.91 -2.45 14.82
CA PRO A 153 -10.84 -2.15 13.73
C PRO A 153 -10.50 -0.90 12.90
N ARG A 154 -10.24 0.22 13.58
CA ARG A 154 -9.88 1.48 12.92
C ARG A 154 -8.61 1.39 12.09
N VAL A 155 -7.68 0.52 12.47
CA VAL A 155 -6.41 0.37 11.77
C VAL A 155 -6.57 -0.57 10.61
N PHE A 156 -7.32 -1.63 10.81
CA PHE A 156 -7.64 -2.58 9.77
C PHE A 156 -8.35 -1.88 8.59
N GLU A 157 -9.29 -0.98 8.89
CA GLU A 157 -9.90 -0.08 7.91
C GLU A 157 -8.85 0.79 7.19
N ARG A 158 -7.94 1.43 7.93
CA ARG A 158 -6.89 2.27 7.35
C ARG A 158 -5.92 1.50 6.46
N VAL A 159 -5.60 0.25 6.80
CA VAL A 159 -4.79 -0.63 5.96
C VAL A 159 -5.49 -0.87 4.63
N PHE A 160 -6.78 -1.22 4.63
CA PHE A 160 -7.53 -1.39 3.38
C PHE A 160 -7.66 -0.10 2.59
N ARG A 161 -7.91 1.02 3.28
CA ARG A 161 -7.92 2.35 2.65
C ARG A 161 -6.58 2.63 1.99
N GLY A 162 -5.47 2.41 2.69
CA GLY A 162 -4.12 2.62 2.17
C GLY A 162 -3.83 1.78 0.93
N ILE A 163 -4.21 0.50 0.93
CA ILE A 163 -4.05 -0.36 -0.25
C ILE A 163 -4.90 0.13 -1.41
N LEU A 164 -6.20 0.38 -1.18
CA LEU A 164 -7.13 0.85 -2.22
C LEU A 164 -6.69 2.21 -2.80
N THR A 165 -6.25 3.14 -1.96
CA THR A 165 -5.69 4.43 -2.39
C THR A 165 -4.43 4.23 -3.22
N SER A 166 -3.55 3.30 -2.84
CA SER A 166 -2.33 3.01 -3.61
C SER A 166 -2.65 2.38 -4.96
N LEU A 167 -3.62 1.48 -5.02
CA LEU A 167 -4.10 0.90 -6.26
C LEU A 167 -4.78 1.94 -7.16
N ALA A 168 -5.59 2.83 -6.58
CA ALA A 168 -6.25 3.93 -7.28
C ALA A 168 -5.26 5.01 -7.75
N ALA A 169 -4.12 5.17 -7.08
CA ALA A 169 -3.08 6.07 -7.55
C ALA A 169 -2.57 5.69 -8.96
N PHE A 170 -2.62 4.39 -9.31
CA PHE A 170 -2.27 3.94 -10.66
C PHE A 170 -3.34 4.28 -11.70
N THR A 171 -4.62 4.26 -11.34
CA THR A 171 -5.74 4.47 -12.28
C THR A 171 -5.88 5.92 -12.71
N SER A 172 -5.48 6.87 -11.87
CA SER A 172 -5.99 8.23 -12.03
C SER A 172 -4.98 9.19 -12.67
N GLY A 173 -3.77 8.70 -13.01
CA GLY A 173 -2.74 9.48 -13.70
C GLY A 173 -2.45 10.84 -13.06
N ASP A 174 -2.18 11.87 -13.87
CA ASP A 174 -2.00 13.26 -13.40
C ASP A 174 -3.30 13.93 -12.91
N ARG A 175 -4.46 13.25 -13.03
CA ARG A 175 -5.78 13.82 -12.70
C ARG A 175 -6.12 13.62 -11.23
N ARG A 176 -5.27 14.18 -10.38
CA ARG A 176 -5.44 14.28 -8.94
C ARG A 176 -6.87 14.70 -8.56
N ASP A 177 -7.38 15.73 -9.22
CA ASP A 177 -8.69 16.34 -8.94
C ASP A 177 -9.85 15.34 -9.04
N ILE A 178 -9.76 14.32 -9.92
CA ILE A 178 -10.82 13.33 -10.16
C ILE A 178 -10.85 12.23 -9.09
N LEU A 179 -9.67 11.79 -8.60
CA LEU A 179 -9.60 10.87 -7.45
C LEU A 179 -10.35 11.44 -6.25
N PHE A 180 -10.28 12.75 -6.07
CA PHE A 180 -10.68 13.41 -4.84
C PHE A 180 -12.16 13.72 -4.76
N GLU A 181 -12.82 14.07 -5.87
CA GLU A 181 -14.24 14.42 -5.82
C GLU A 181 -15.16 13.19 -5.71
N ASN A 182 -14.77 12.02 -6.25
CA ASN A 182 -15.68 10.87 -6.31
C ASN A 182 -15.06 9.53 -5.87
N GLU A 183 -13.75 9.33 -5.99
CA GLU A 183 -13.13 8.02 -5.69
C GLU A 183 -12.73 7.89 -4.22
N GLY A 184 -12.29 8.98 -3.58
CA GLY A 184 -11.89 9.01 -2.17
C GLY A 184 -12.99 8.54 -1.21
N GLU A 185 -14.22 9.05 -1.35
CA GLU A 185 -15.35 8.64 -0.51
C GLU A 185 -15.71 7.16 -0.72
N ARG A 186 -15.63 6.67 -1.97
CA ARG A 186 -15.89 5.27 -2.31
C ARG A 186 -14.82 4.34 -1.72
N ILE A 187 -13.55 4.74 -1.76
CA ILE A 187 -12.43 4.01 -1.15
C ILE A 187 -12.67 3.88 0.36
N VAL A 188 -13.01 4.97 1.04
CA VAL A 188 -13.33 4.95 2.48
C VAL A 188 -14.52 4.04 2.76
N ALA A 189 -15.60 4.16 1.99
CA ALA A 189 -16.79 3.33 2.16
C ALA A 189 -16.49 1.82 1.99
N VAL A 190 -15.67 1.44 1.01
CA VAL A 190 -15.30 0.03 0.81
C VAL A 190 -14.32 -0.46 1.87
N ALA A 191 -13.33 0.33 2.24
CA ALA A 191 -12.44 -0.01 3.35
C ALA A 191 -13.22 -0.25 4.64
N GLY A 192 -14.19 0.63 4.94
CA GLY A 192 -15.11 0.50 6.06
C GLY A 192 -15.96 -0.76 5.98
N LYS A 193 -16.60 -1.04 4.82
CA LYS A 193 -17.41 -2.24 4.60
C LYS A 193 -16.58 -3.52 4.81
N CYS A 194 -15.39 -3.61 4.21
CA CYS A 194 -14.50 -4.78 4.34
C CYS A 194 -14.09 -4.98 5.81
N SER A 195 -13.67 -3.90 6.47
CA SER A 195 -13.29 -3.92 7.88
C SER A 195 -14.45 -4.39 8.76
N SER A 196 -15.65 -3.83 8.58
CA SER A 196 -16.83 -4.19 9.37
C SER A 196 -17.26 -5.65 9.22
N GLN A 197 -17.16 -6.22 8.01
CA GLN A 197 -17.56 -7.61 7.77
C GLN A 197 -16.54 -8.61 8.33
N ILE A 198 -15.24 -8.30 8.22
CA ILE A 198 -14.19 -9.15 8.81
C ILE A 198 -14.25 -9.14 10.33
N LEU A 199 -14.62 -7.99 10.90
CA LEU A 199 -14.58 -7.75 12.34
C LEU A 199 -15.95 -7.86 13.00
N GLU A 200 -16.94 -8.44 12.34
CA GLU A 200 -18.28 -8.59 12.90
C GLU A 200 -18.21 -9.37 14.22
N GLY A 201 -18.50 -8.68 15.33
CA GLY A 201 -18.42 -9.23 16.68
C GLY A 201 -17.00 -9.43 17.24
N GLN A 202 -15.96 -8.81 16.66
CA GLN A 202 -14.56 -8.97 17.09
C GLN A 202 -13.88 -7.64 17.46
N ASP A 203 -13.06 -7.66 18.50
CA ASP A 203 -12.25 -6.50 18.94
C ASP A 203 -11.00 -6.24 18.07
N GLY A 204 -10.78 -7.07 17.06
CA GLY A 204 -9.66 -6.99 16.13
C GLY A 204 -9.49 -8.27 15.31
N ALA A 205 -8.67 -8.18 14.28
CA ALA A 205 -8.37 -9.28 13.36
C ALA A 205 -6.87 -9.53 13.26
N ASP A 206 -6.52 -10.77 12.92
CA ASP A 206 -5.17 -11.15 12.50
C ASP A 206 -5.20 -11.83 11.13
N MET A 207 -4.07 -12.39 10.71
CA MET A 207 -3.94 -13.01 9.40
C MET A 207 -4.81 -14.27 9.26
N GLU A 208 -5.08 -14.99 10.35
CA GLU A 208 -5.96 -16.16 10.34
C GLU A 208 -7.41 -15.72 10.13
N THR A 209 -7.86 -14.74 10.91
CA THR A 209 -9.18 -14.10 10.75
C THR A 209 -9.39 -13.62 9.31
N MET A 210 -8.38 -12.96 8.71
CA MET A 210 -8.45 -12.47 7.34
C MET A 210 -8.53 -13.61 6.32
N LYS A 211 -7.74 -14.68 6.48
CA LYS A 211 -7.75 -15.84 5.58
C LYS A 211 -9.08 -16.56 5.61
N ASP A 212 -9.64 -16.76 6.80
CA ASP A 212 -10.93 -17.42 6.97
C ASP A 212 -12.03 -16.61 6.31
N PHE A 213 -12.05 -15.28 6.53
CA PHE A 213 -13.03 -14.43 5.85
C PHE A 213 -12.88 -14.48 4.32
N TYR A 214 -11.65 -14.38 3.82
CA TYR A 214 -11.37 -14.38 2.37
C TYR A 214 -11.83 -15.68 1.70
N ASN A 215 -11.55 -16.83 2.32
CA ASN A 215 -11.78 -18.14 1.71
C ASN A 215 -13.19 -18.69 1.97
N ASN A 216 -13.78 -18.40 3.15
CA ASN A 216 -14.95 -19.11 3.64
C ASN A 216 -16.19 -18.21 3.84
N ALA A 217 -16.04 -16.89 3.88
CA ALA A 217 -17.12 -15.96 4.22
C ALA A 217 -17.45 -14.96 3.09
N GLY A 218 -17.17 -15.32 1.83
CA GLY A 218 -17.43 -14.44 0.67
C GLY A 218 -16.45 -13.28 0.53
N GLY A 219 -15.36 -13.27 1.31
CA GLY A 219 -14.36 -12.20 1.26
C GLY A 219 -13.61 -12.13 -0.08
N ALA A 220 -13.49 -13.23 -0.82
CA ALA A 220 -12.91 -13.24 -2.17
C ALA A 220 -13.71 -12.37 -3.16
N ASP A 221 -15.04 -12.38 -3.09
CA ASP A 221 -15.89 -11.57 -3.96
C ASP A 221 -15.84 -10.09 -3.58
N LEU A 222 -15.81 -9.81 -2.27
CA LEU A 222 -15.75 -8.44 -1.75
C LEU A 222 -14.37 -7.78 -1.94
N MET A 223 -13.29 -8.56 -1.81
CA MET A 223 -11.91 -8.07 -1.77
C MET A 223 -11.04 -8.64 -2.88
N ASN A 224 -11.62 -8.93 -4.04
CA ASN A 224 -10.87 -9.38 -5.22
C ASN A 224 -9.75 -8.41 -5.65
N TRP A 225 -9.87 -7.12 -5.32
CA TRP A 225 -8.82 -6.12 -5.51
C TRP A 225 -7.52 -6.47 -4.76
N LEU A 226 -7.55 -7.32 -3.73
CA LEU A 226 -6.35 -7.84 -3.08
C LEU A 226 -5.49 -8.70 -4.02
N GLU A 227 -6.06 -9.28 -5.08
CA GLU A 227 -5.29 -10.00 -6.10
C GLU A 227 -4.34 -9.07 -6.86
N LEU A 228 -4.63 -7.77 -6.90
CA LEU A 228 -3.76 -6.76 -7.48
C LEU A 228 -2.51 -6.50 -6.62
N LEU A 229 -2.45 -7.00 -5.38
CA LEU A 229 -1.20 -6.94 -4.61
C LEU A 229 -0.12 -7.86 -5.18
N ASP A 230 -0.48 -8.84 -5.99
CA ASP A 230 0.49 -9.73 -6.61
C ASP A 230 0.90 -9.21 -7.99
N LEU A 231 2.01 -8.47 -8.04
CA LEU A 231 2.52 -7.85 -9.26
C LEU A 231 2.87 -8.87 -10.36
N SER A 232 3.13 -10.13 -9.99
CA SER A 232 3.38 -11.20 -10.98
C SER A 232 2.15 -11.45 -11.88
N LYS A 233 0.96 -11.11 -11.38
CA LYS A 233 -0.32 -11.24 -12.12
C LYS A 233 -0.58 -10.08 -13.08
N TRP A 234 0.17 -8.98 -12.97
CA TRP A 234 -0.09 -7.79 -13.76
C TRP A 234 0.46 -7.96 -15.18
N ILE A 235 1.72 -8.37 -15.33
CA ILE A 235 2.37 -8.52 -16.65
C ILE A 235 3.45 -9.63 -16.65
N PRO A 236 3.55 -10.45 -17.72
CA PRO A 236 4.64 -11.41 -17.93
C PRO A 236 6.06 -10.82 -17.85
N ALA A 237 6.26 -9.54 -18.21
CA ALA A 237 7.56 -8.86 -18.18
C ALA A 237 8.05 -8.56 -16.75
N VAL A 238 7.14 -8.26 -15.81
CA VAL A 238 7.46 -8.14 -14.38
C VAL A 238 7.79 -9.52 -13.81
N ALA A 239 7.03 -10.56 -14.17
CA ALA A 239 7.38 -11.94 -13.85
C ALA A 239 8.75 -12.36 -14.44
N LEU A 240 9.12 -11.83 -15.61
CA LEU A 240 10.44 -12.05 -16.22
C LEU A 240 11.57 -11.31 -15.48
N ALA A 241 11.31 -10.09 -14.99
CA ALA A 241 12.27 -9.35 -14.16
C ALA A 241 12.47 -10.02 -12.79
N LEU A 242 11.38 -10.47 -12.15
CA LEU A 242 11.41 -11.22 -10.90
C LEU A 242 12.12 -12.59 -11.02
N SER A 243 11.91 -13.30 -12.12
CA SER A 243 12.61 -14.57 -12.37
C SER A 243 14.10 -14.40 -12.68
N LYS A 244 14.51 -13.27 -13.28
CA LYS A 244 15.94 -12.94 -13.48
C LYS A 244 16.68 -12.65 -12.18
N THR A 245 15.99 -12.11 -11.16
CA THR A 245 16.58 -11.88 -9.83
C THR A 245 16.72 -13.18 -9.03
N GLU A 246 15.79 -14.13 -9.16
CA GLU A 246 15.90 -15.47 -8.54
C GLU A 246 17.05 -16.30 -9.15
N GLY A 247 17.33 -16.12 -10.45
CA GLY A 247 18.42 -16.79 -11.16
C GLY A 247 19.84 -16.37 -10.73
N ARG A 248 20.01 -15.23 -10.04
CA ARG A 248 21.32 -14.78 -9.53
C ARG A 248 21.71 -15.37 -8.18
N HIS A 249 20.82 -16.10 -7.52
CA HIS A 249 21.06 -16.66 -6.18
C HIS A 249 21.22 -18.19 -6.13
N ARG A 250 21.41 -18.87 -7.27
CA ARG A 250 21.96 -20.25 -7.25
C ARG A 250 23.49 -20.18 -7.19
N PRO A 251 24.14 -20.47 -6.05
CA PRO A 251 25.54 -20.81 -6.08
C PRO A 251 25.67 -22.10 -6.89
N GLU A 252 26.50 -22.05 -7.94
CA GLU A 252 26.94 -23.25 -8.64
C GLU A 252 27.50 -24.23 -7.61
N ARG A 253 26.90 -25.41 -7.54
CA ARG A 253 27.46 -26.57 -6.84
C ARG A 253 28.24 -27.39 -7.83
#